data_AF-A0A8S2Z6V7-F1
#
_entry.id   AF-A0A8S2Z6V7-F1
#
_cell.length_a   1.000
_cell.length_b   1.000
_cell.length_c   1.000
_cell.angle_alpha   90.00
_cell.angle_beta   90.00
_cell.angle_gamma   90.00
#
_symmetry.space_group_name_H-M   'P 1'
#
loop_
_entity.id
_entity.type
_entity.pdbx_description
1 polymer ?
#
loop_
_entity_poly.entity_id
_entity_poly.type
_entity_poly.pdbx_seq_one_letter_code
_entity_poly.pdbx_strand_id
1 'polypeptide(L)'
;TVLTRLFVNDEIVDYVLSQDLGTKSNVVEFFCQLLIKFYNLTRDSNNKSDQLTLLSLCNLLWSISFQVKYKDELKNNSVFMTIIKLLTNDNIDLTKHEYMPRHLSSIRKATEGLLWNLEDKPLHVATPLITAHRSRPLAMISYSHANILFCKQLVDKIRLMEQFDVWIDYLNYELTNYTSVTHSDDIWEEIAEAIEIASVVILIVSKEYYDSKSCRQELSYASDVLKKRIIPIYPNTVQKE
;
A
#
# COMPACT_ATOMS: atom_id res chain seq x y z
N THR A 1 8.05 7.10 11.58
CA THR A 1 9.49 7.37 11.80
C THR A 1 10.02 8.21 10.64
N VAL A 2 10.96 9.12 10.88
CA VAL A 2 11.42 10.11 9.86
C VAL A 2 12.03 9.45 8.63
N LEU A 3 12.74 8.33 8.80
CA LEU A 3 13.26 7.51 7.71
C LEU A 3 12.15 7.01 6.78
N THR A 4 11.07 6.41 7.29
CA THR A 4 9.98 5.97 6.42
C THR A 4 9.28 7.12 5.69
N ARG A 5 9.34 8.36 6.21
CA ARG A 5 8.86 9.56 5.51
C ARG A 5 9.83 10.09 4.45
N LEU A 6 11.14 9.96 4.65
CA LEU A 6 12.16 10.28 3.65
C LEU A 6 11.98 9.43 2.39
N PHE A 7 11.61 8.16 2.56
CA PHE A 7 11.39 7.23 1.46
C PHE A 7 9.96 7.24 0.89
N VAL A 8 9.17 8.28 1.17
CA VAL A 8 7.83 8.51 0.56
C VAL A 8 7.93 9.41 -0.68
N ASN A 9 8.97 10.23 -0.78
CA ASN A 9 9.16 11.15 -1.91
C ASN A 9 10.19 10.55 -2.88
N ASP A 10 9.76 10.24 -4.10
CA ASP A 10 10.60 9.59 -5.11
C ASP A 10 11.86 10.38 -5.47
N GLU A 11 11.80 11.72 -5.49
CA GLU A 11 13.00 12.56 -5.75
C GLU A 11 14.01 12.47 -4.61
N ILE A 12 13.53 12.40 -3.37
CA ILE A 12 14.39 12.23 -2.18
C ILE A 12 14.97 10.83 -2.14
N VAL A 13 14.17 9.80 -2.46
CA VAL A 13 14.65 8.41 -2.58
C VAL A 13 15.73 8.34 -3.64
N ASP A 14 15.48 8.92 -4.82
CA ASP A 14 16.43 8.97 -5.92
C ASP A 14 17.70 9.70 -5.54
N TYR A 15 17.57 10.87 -4.92
CA TYR A 15 18.70 11.65 -4.44
C TYR A 15 19.54 10.86 -3.43
N VAL A 16 18.92 10.24 -2.41
CA VAL A 16 19.60 9.47 -1.37
C VAL A 16 20.25 8.22 -1.94
N LEU A 17 19.57 7.49 -2.81
CA LEU A 17 20.05 6.23 -3.39
C LEU A 17 21.08 6.43 -4.50
N SER A 18 21.09 7.60 -5.15
CA SER A 18 22.10 7.99 -6.14
C SER A 18 23.35 8.63 -5.54
N GLN A 19 23.35 8.97 -4.24
CA GLN A 19 24.56 9.44 -3.58
C GLN A 19 25.59 8.31 -3.51
N ASP A 20 26.79 8.59 -4.00
CA ASP A 20 27.95 7.75 -3.74
C ASP A 20 28.37 7.93 -2.28
N LEU A 21 28.10 6.92 -1.45
CA LEU A 21 28.48 6.91 -0.03
C LEU A 21 29.98 6.67 0.19
N GLY A 22 30.79 6.62 -0.88
CA GLY A 22 32.23 6.34 -0.79
C GLY A 22 32.53 4.88 -0.45
N THR A 23 31.52 4.02 -0.45
CA THR A 23 31.64 2.57 -0.34
C THR A 23 31.53 1.95 -1.72
N LYS A 24 32.30 0.88 -2.01
CA LYS A 24 32.17 0.10 -3.27
C LYS A 24 30.77 -0.50 -3.51
N SER A 25 29.89 -0.40 -2.52
CA SER A 25 28.50 -0.85 -2.54
C SER A 25 27.58 0.36 -2.72
N ASN A 26 26.62 0.26 -3.65
CA ASN A 26 25.56 1.25 -3.76
C ASN A 26 24.61 1.17 -2.54
N VAL A 27 23.74 2.17 -2.41
CA VAL A 27 22.89 2.35 -1.22
C VAL A 27 21.83 1.26 -1.09
N VAL A 28 21.36 0.68 -2.19
CA VAL A 28 20.37 -0.41 -2.20
C VAL A 28 21.00 -1.68 -1.61
N GLU A 29 22.16 -2.09 -2.10
CA GLU A 29 22.92 -3.21 -1.54
C GLU A 29 23.28 -2.99 -0.06
N PHE A 30 23.57 -1.75 0.35
CA PHE A 30 23.75 -1.42 1.77
C PHE A 30 22.51 -1.76 2.61
N PHE A 31 21.31 -1.39 2.17
CA PHE A 31 20.07 -1.69 2.89
C PHE A 31 19.75 -3.19 2.89
N CYS A 32 20.02 -3.91 1.79
CA CYS A 32 19.92 -5.37 1.75
C CYS A 32 20.86 -6.02 2.77
N GLN A 33 22.14 -5.64 2.79
CA GLN A 33 23.12 -6.14 3.74
C GLN A 33 22.77 -5.80 5.18
N LEU A 34 22.24 -4.60 5.43
CA LEU A 34 21.79 -4.18 6.74
C LEU A 34 20.63 -5.06 7.24
N LEU A 35 19.62 -5.32 6.40
CA LEU A 35 18.54 -6.25 6.73
C LEU A 35 19.06 -7.66 6.99
N ILE A 36 19.92 -8.19 6.10
CA ILE A 36 20.50 -9.54 6.24
C ILE A 36 21.23 -9.68 7.57
N LYS A 37 22.12 -8.73 7.87
CA LYS A 37 22.91 -8.72 9.09
C LYS A 37 22.02 -8.62 10.32
N PHE A 38 21.03 -7.72 10.30
CA PHE A 38 20.15 -7.50 11.43
C PHE A 38 19.27 -8.73 11.69
N TYR A 39 18.64 -9.29 10.66
CA TYR A 39 17.86 -10.53 10.76
C TYR A 39 18.67 -11.66 11.41
N ASN A 40 19.90 -11.90 10.96
CA ASN A 40 20.75 -12.95 11.52
C ASN A 40 21.12 -12.73 13.00
N LEU A 41 21.27 -11.46 13.42
CA LEU A 41 21.56 -11.11 14.80
C LEU A 41 20.33 -11.23 15.71
N THR A 42 19.14 -11.00 15.17
CA THR A 42 17.90 -10.88 15.96
C THR A 42 16.89 -11.98 15.72
N ARG A 43 17.23 -13.02 14.93
CA ARG A 43 16.30 -14.10 14.57
C ARG A 43 15.64 -14.76 15.79
N ASP A 44 16.41 -14.94 16.85
CA ASP A 44 15.95 -15.61 18.08
C ASP A 44 15.59 -14.58 19.18
N SER A 45 15.58 -13.29 18.84
CA SER A 45 15.30 -12.19 19.76
C SER A 45 13.82 -11.86 19.81
N ASN A 46 13.25 -11.91 21.01
CA ASN A 46 11.91 -11.37 21.30
C ASN A 46 11.96 -9.89 21.74
N ASN A 47 13.10 -9.21 21.54
CA ASN A 47 13.22 -7.81 21.89
C ASN A 47 12.38 -6.95 20.93
N LYS A 48 11.53 -6.12 21.51
CA LYS A 48 10.67 -5.17 20.78
C LYS A 48 11.46 -4.23 19.87
N SER A 49 12.62 -3.73 20.31
CA SER A 49 13.44 -2.82 19.51
C SER A 49 13.98 -3.50 18.26
N ASP A 50 14.28 -4.79 18.34
CA ASP A 50 14.74 -5.58 17.21
C ASP A 50 13.62 -5.78 16.19
N GLN A 51 12.42 -6.11 16.65
CA GLN A 51 11.24 -6.24 15.79
C GLN A 51 10.88 -4.92 15.09
N LEU A 52 10.94 -3.78 15.82
CA LEU A 52 10.70 -2.45 15.23
C LEU A 52 11.77 -2.07 14.19
N THR A 53 13.01 -2.49 14.41
CA THR A 53 14.10 -2.24 13.47
C THR A 53 13.94 -3.06 12.21
N LEU A 54 13.66 -4.37 12.33
CA LEU A 54 13.34 -5.24 11.20
C LEU A 54 12.17 -4.71 10.38
N LEU A 55 11.09 -4.31 11.06
CA LEU A 55 9.92 -3.71 10.41
C LEU A 55 10.28 -2.44 9.63
N SER A 56 11.10 -1.57 10.22
CA SER A 56 11.52 -0.33 9.58
C SER A 56 12.35 -0.59 8.32
N LEU A 57 13.25 -1.59 8.38
CA LEU A 57 14.06 -2.01 7.24
C LEU A 57 13.21 -2.64 6.13
N CYS A 58 12.26 -3.51 6.48
CA CYS A 58 11.34 -4.11 5.51
C CYS A 58 10.48 -3.06 4.81
N ASN A 59 9.94 -2.09 5.56
CA ASN A 59 9.14 -0.99 5.00
C ASN A 59 9.96 -0.07 4.09
N LEU A 60 11.23 0.16 4.42
CA LEU A 60 12.15 0.91 3.58
C LEU A 60 12.40 0.18 2.27
N LEU A 61 12.77 -1.10 2.32
CA LEU A 61 13.04 -1.93 1.14
C LEU A 61 11.79 -2.14 0.28
N TRP A 62 10.61 -2.24 0.90
CA TRP A 62 9.32 -2.23 0.19
C TRP A 62 9.09 -0.92 -0.56
N SER A 63 9.47 0.22 0.01
CA SER A 63 9.35 1.51 -0.68
C SER A 63 10.31 1.60 -1.87
N ILE A 64 11.55 1.12 -1.71
CA ILE A 64 12.54 1.05 -2.80
C ILE A 64 12.06 0.14 -3.94
N SER A 65 11.37 -0.96 -3.64
CA SER A 65 10.95 -1.93 -4.66
C SER A 65 9.90 -1.41 -5.64
N PHE A 66 9.27 -0.26 -5.37
CA PHE A 66 8.40 0.40 -6.36
C PHE A 66 9.19 1.06 -7.49
N GLN A 67 10.47 1.36 -7.28
CA GLN A 67 11.30 2.01 -8.28
C GLN A 67 11.90 0.97 -9.24
N VAL A 68 11.45 1.02 -10.50
CA VAL A 68 11.82 0.06 -11.55
C VAL A 68 13.33 -0.14 -11.67
N LYS A 69 14.12 0.94 -11.58
CA LYS A 69 15.58 0.91 -11.67
C LYS A 69 16.30 0.08 -10.59
N TYR A 70 15.66 -0.16 -9.44
CA TYR A 70 16.26 -0.92 -8.33
C TYR A 70 15.67 -2.33 -8.19
N LYS A 71 14.63 -2.67 -8.95
CA LYS A 71 13.98 -3.99 -8.87
C LYS A 71 14.94 -5.14 -9.22
N ASP A 72 15.69 -5.00 -10.31
CA ASP A 72 16.59 -6.07 -10.76
C ASP A 72 17.71 -6.31 -9.75
N GLU A 73 18.21 -5.25 -9.14
CA GLU A 73 19.22 -5.34 -8.09
C GLU A 73 18.70 -6.10 -6.87
N LEU A 74 17.51 -5.74 -6.39
CA LEU A 74 16.85 -6.42 -5.27
C LEU A 74 16.58 -7.90 -5.58
N LYS A 75 16.08 -8.22 -6.79
CA LYS A 75 15.80 -9.60 -7.23
C LYS A 75 17.05 -10.46 -7.31
N ASN A 76 18.16 -9.88 -7.78
CA ASN A 76 19.41 -10.60 -7.98
C ASN A 76 20.14 -10.92 -6.67
N ASN A 77 19.77 -10.29 -5.55
CA ASN A 77 20.31 -10.61 -4.23
C ASN A 77 19.59 -11.84 -3.62
N SER A 78 20.13 -13.04 -3.88
CA SER A 78 19.53 -14.32 -3.47
C SER A 78 19.40 -14.50 -1.96
N VAL A 79 20.35 -13.98 -1.18
CA VAL A 79 20.33 -14.05 0.29
C VAL A 79 19.21 -13.18 0.83
N PHE A 80 19.11 -11.95 0.34
CA PHE A 80 18.01 -11.05 0.65
C PHE A 80 16.65 -11.69 0.32
N MET A 81 16.47 -12.24 -0.88
CA MET A 81 15.21 -12.89 -1.29
C MET A 81 14.85 -14.08 -0.38
N THR A 82 15.83 -14.83 0.10
CA THR A 82 15.62 -15.93 1.05
C THR A 82 15.09 -15.41 2.39
N ILE A 83 15.69 -14.35 2.92
CA ILE A 83 15.28 -13.74 4.20
C ILE A 83 13.87 -13.15 4.12
N ILE A 84 13.53 -12.45 3.03
CA ILE A 84 12.18 -11.91 2.87
C ILE A 84 11.13 -13.03 2.85
N LYS A 85 11.42 -14.15 2.18
CA LYS A 85 10.53 -15.34 2.18
C LYS A 85 10.38 -15.95 3.57
N LEU A 86 11.45 -15.98 4.37
CA LEU A 86 11.38 -16.46 5.76
C LEU A 86 10.50 -15.53 6.62
N LEU A 87 10.76 -14.23 6.57
CA LEU A 87 10.03 -13.21 7.33
C LEU A 87 8.53 -13.14 6.98
N THR A 88 8.15 -13.53 5.77
CA THR A 88 6.74 -13.60 5.34
C THR A 88 5.96 -14.67 6.10
N ASN A 89 6.63 -15.73 6.56
CA ASN A 89 6.01 -16.80 7.33
C ASN A 89 5.94 -16.48 8.84
N ASP A 90 6.56 -15.39 9.30
CA ASP A 90 6.58 -14.98 10.69
C ASP A 90 5.43 -14.00 11.01
N ASN A 91 4.52 -14.39 11.90
CA ASN A 91 3.42 -13.54 12.36
C ASN A 91 3.86 -12.64 13.52
N ILE A 92 4.46 -11.48 13.23
CA ILE A 92 4.80 -10.46 14.23
C ILE A 92 3.93 -9.21 14.02
N ASP A 93 2.98 -8.99 14.93
CA ASP A 93 2.12 -7.80 14.96
C ASP A 93 2.55 -6.81 16.06
N LEU A 94 2.86 -5.57 15.66
CA LEU A 94 3.37 -4.50 16.53
C LEU A 94 2.35 -3.38 16.79
N THR A 95 1.06 -3.61 16.52
CA THR A 95 -0.07 -2.64 16.55
C THR A 95 -0.23 -1.77 17.80
N LYS A 96 0.50 -2.01 18.90
CA LYS A 96 0.17 -1.37 20.18
C LYS A 96 0.64 0.08 20.37
N HIS A 97 1.72 0.61 19.76
CA HIS A 97 2.28 1.90 20.21
C HIS A 97 2.67 2.89 19.09
N GLU A 98 2.42 4.18 19.38
CA GLU A 98 2.84 5.43 18.72
C GLU A 98 2.75 5.54 17.18
N TYR A 99 1.80 6.38 16.74
CA TYR A 99 1.59 6.93 15.39
C TYR A 99 2.36 6.22 14.25
N MET A 100 1.99 4.96 14.03
CA MET A 100 2.43 4.17 12.88
C MET A 100 1.17 3.71 12.13
N PRO A 101 1.02 4.04 10.84
CA PRO A 101 -0.09 3.54 10.04
C PRO A 101 -0.17 2.01 10.14
N ARG A 102 -1.37 1.44 10.33
CA ARG A 102 -1.58 0.00 10.58
C ARG A 102 -1.04 -0.93 9.48
N HIS A 103 -0.85 -0.43 8.26
CA HIS A 103 -0.21 -1.18 7.17
C HIS A 103 1.32 -1.23 7.26
N LEU A 104 1.93 -0.42 8.14
CA LEU A 104 3.35 -0.42 8.46
C LEU A 104 3.64 -1.10 9.80
N SER A 105 2.66 -1.70 10.48
CA SER A 105 2.83 -2.30 11.81
C SER A 105 3.08 -3.81 11.81
N SER A 106 3.18 -4.43 10.64
CA SER A 106 3.41 -5.87 10.49
C SER A 106 4.61 -6.11 9.59
N ILE A 107 5.57 -6.89 10.10
CA ILE A 107 6.74 -7.33 9.33
C ILE A 107 6.27 -8.14 8.14
N ARG A 108 5.35 -9.08 8.40
CA ARG A 108 4.73 -9.91 7.36
C ARG A 108 4.11 -9.08 6.24
N LYS A 109 3.31 -8.05 6.56
CA LYS A 109 2.72 -7.17 5.53
C LYS A 109 3.78 -6.46 4.70
N ALA A 110 4.81 -5.94 5.34
CA ALA A 110 5.89 -5.26 4.66
C ALA A 110 6.66 -6.21 3.73
N THR A 111 6.89 -7.45 4.15
CA THR A 111 7.60 -8.47 3.35
C THR A 111 6.73 -9.08 2.26
N GLU A 112 5.43 -9.25 2.48
CA GLU A 112 4.47 -9.68 1.46
C GLU A 112 4.38 -8.65 0.34
N GLY A 113 4.20 -7.36 0.67
CA GLY A 113 4.18 -6.29 -0.33
C GLY A 113 5.51 -6.15 -1.08
N LEU A 114 6.63 -6.36 -0.39
CA LEU A 114 7.95 -6.40 -1.00
C LEU A 114 8.12 -7.58 -1.96
N LEU A 115 7.77 -8.81 -1.57
CA LEU A 115 7.81 -9.98 -2.46
C LEU A 115 6.90 -9.82 -3.66
N TRP A 116 5.68 -9.33 -3.44
CA TRP A 116 4.72 -9.09 -4.51
C TRP A 116 5.28 -8.13 -5.56
N ASN A 117 5.92 -7.03 -5.13
CA ASN A 117 6.56 -6.06 -6.04
C ASN A 117 7.75 -6.66 -6.82
N LEU A 118 8.46 -7.62 -6.20
CA LEU A 118 9.70 -8.21 -6.71
C LEU A 118 9.52 -9.50 -7.49
N GLU A 119 8.43 -10.25 -7.32
CA GLU A 119 8.29 -11.52 -8.03
C GLU A 119 7.73 -11.34 -9.45
N ASP A 120 7.51 -10.07 -9.89
CA ASP A 120 6.74 -9.70 -11.09
C ASP A 120 5.54 -10.63 -11.28
N LYS A 121 4.95 -11.08 -10.16
CA LYS A 121 3.83 -12.00 -10.22
C LYS A 121 2.82 -11.27 -11.07
N PRO A 122 2.38 -11.83 -12.21
CA PRO A 122 1.13 -11.38 -12.75
C PRO A 122 0.19 -11.56 -11.57
N LEU A 123 -0.38 -10.48 -11.07
CA LEU A 123 -1.58 -10.67 -10.28
C LEU A 123 -2.42 -11.59 -11.14
N HIS A 124 -2.89 -12.68 -10.54
CA HIS A 124 -4.04 -13.32 -11.11
C HIS A 124 -5.09 -12.21 -11.18
N VAL A 125 -5.16 -11.57 -12.35
CA VAL A 125 -6.39 -11.04 -12.89
C VAL A 125 -7.25 -12.28 -12.81
N ALA A 126 -8.05 -12.40 -11.75
CA ALA A 126 -9.10 -13.37 -11.74
C ALA A 126 -9.77 -13.17 -13.08
N THR A 127 -9.68 -14.19 -13.94
CA THR A 127 -10.33 -14.23 -15.26
C THR A 127 -11.65 -13.52 -15.06
N PRO A 128 -11.90 -12.36 -15.72
CA PRO A 128 -12.88 -11.38 -15.27
C PRO A 128 -14.09 -12.16 -14.83
N LEU A 129 -14.28 -12.25 -13.51
CA LEU A 129 -15.29 -13.12 -12.91
C LEU A 129 -16.52 -12.76 -13.70
N ILE A 130 -17.01 -13.73 -14.50
CA ILE A 130 -18.12 -13.55 -15.42
C ILE A 130 -19.10 -12.71 -14.67
N THR A 131 -19.19 -11.42 -15.05
CA THR A 131 -19.80 -10.40 -14.22
C THR A 131 -21.16 -10.95 -13.87
N ALA A 132 -21.38 -11.29 -12.59
CA ALA A 132 -22.72 -11.53 -12.10
C ALA A 132 -23.53 -10.36 -12.64
N HIS A 133 -24.55 -10.64 -13.45
CA HIS A 133 -25.27 -9.64 -14.25
C HIS A 133 -25.71 -8.46 -13.36
N ARG A 134 -24.84 -7.47 -13.17
CA ARG A 134 -25.17 -6.23 -12.46
C ARG A 134 -25.92 -5.38 -13.46
N SER A 135 -27.11 -4.94 -13.06
CA SER A 135 -27.94 -4.07 -13.89
C SER A 135 -27.30 -2.69 -14.09
N ARG A 136 -26.37 -2.29 -13.21
CA ARG A 136 -25.67 -1.01 -13.23
C ARG A 136 -24.15 -1.18 -13.13
N PRO A 137 -23.35 -0.36 -13.83
CA PRO A 137 -21.89 -0.35 -13.68
C PRO A 137 -21.49 0.08 -12.25
N LEU A 138 -20.39 -0.47 -11.74
CA LEU A 138 -19.85 -0.13 -10.42
C LEU A 138 -18.78 0.95 -10.52
N ALA A 139 -18.94 2.03 -9.75
CA ALA A 139 -17.90 3.01 -9.48
C ALA A 139 -17.27 2.74 -8.11
N MET A 140 -15.95 2.58 -8.05
CA MET A 140 -15.21 2.51 -6.79
C MET A 140 -14.65 3.91 -6.48
N ILE A 141 -14.83 4.39 -5.25
CA ILE A 141 -14.29 5.69 -4.83
C ILE A 141 -13.08 5.46 -3.92
N SER A 142 -11.91 5.91 -4.37
CA SER A 142 -10.69 5.97 -3.58
C SER A 142 -10.47 7.39 -3.05
N TYR A 143 -10.27 7.52 -1.74
CA TYR A 143 -10.16 8.82 -1.05
C TYR A 143 -9.27 8.72 0.20
N SER A 144 -8.76 9.86 0.66
CA SER A 144 -8.13 9.93 1.98
C SER A 144 -9.21 10.07 3.05
N HIS A 145 -9.03 9.41 4.20
CA HIS A 145 -9.95 9.53 5.33
C HIS A 145 -10.14 11.00 5.79
N ALA A 146 -9.15 11.87 5.54
CA ALA A 146 -9.25 13.31 5.77
C ALA A 146 -10.35 14.00 4.94
N ASN A 147 -10.76 13.39 3.82
CA ASN A 147 -11.80 13.90 2.92
C ASN A 147 -13.13 13.15 3.06
N ILE A 148 -13.35 12.39 4.14
CA ILE A 148 -14.56 11.57 4.32
C ILE A 148 -15.87 12.36 4.21
N LEU A 149 -15.91 13.61 4.67
CA LEU A 149 -17.11 14.46 4.57
C LEU A 149 -17.45 14.78 3.11
N PHE A 150 -16.45 15.17 2.31
CA PHE A 150 -16.62 15.40 0.88
C PHE A 150 -17.00 14.10 0.16
N CYS A 151 -16.37 13.00 0.55
CA CYS A 151 -16.63 11.68 0.00
C CYS A 151 -18.09 11.24 0.21
N LYS A 152 -18.62 11.39 1.44
CA LYS A 152 -20.03 11.13 1.74
C LYS A 152 -20.98 11.95 0.85
N GLN A 153 -20.73 13.24 0.72
CA GLN A 153 -21.53 14.11 -0.16
C GLN A 153 -21.47 13.68 -1.64
N LEU A 154 -20.31 13.25 -2.10
CA LEU A 154 -20.12 12.75 -3.46
C LEU A 154 -20.89 11.44 -3.68
N VAL A 155 -20.78 10.49 -2.74
CA VAL A 155 -21.51 9.22 -2.76
C VAL A 155 -23.02 9.46 -2.84
N ASP A 156 -23.55 10.35 -2.01
CA ASP A 156 -24.98 10.70 -2.01
C ASP A 156 -25.42 11.24 -3.38
N LYS A 157 -24.64 12.14 -3.97
CA LYS A 157 -24.91 12.70 -5.30
C LYS A 157 -24.87 11.63 -6.40
N ILE A 158 -23.91 10.72 -6.37
CA ILE A 158 -23.80 9.65 -7.38
C ILE A 158 -24.98 8.68 -7.25
N ARG A 159 -25.34 8.29 -6.02
CA ARG A 159 -26.48 7.39 -5.77
C ARG A 159 -27.80 7.96 -6.27
N LEU A 160 -28.02 9.27 -6.13
CA LEU A 160 -29.21 9.96 -6.65
C LEU A 160 -29.32 9.92 -8.18
N MET A 161 -28.22 9.73 -8.91
CA MET A 161 -28.27 9.63 -10.38
C MET A 161 -28.79 8.27 -10.85
N GLU A 162 -28.80 7.24 -10.00
CA GLU A 162 -29.26 5.88 -10.29
C GLU A 162 -28.59 5.19 -11.51
N GLN A 163 -27.47 5.75 -11.98
CA GLN A 163 -26.72 5.23 -13.14
C GLN A 163 -25.58 4.28 -12.74
N PHE A 164 -25.10 4.39 -11.51
CA PHE A 164 -23.95 3.63 -10.99
C PHE A 164 -24.27 3.05 -9.63
N ASP A 165 -23.78 1.84 -9.39
CA ASP A 165 -23.57 1.36 -8.03
C ASP A 165 -22.26 1.95 -7.51
N VAL A 166 -22.17 2.20 -6.20
CA VAL A 166 -20.97 2.79 -5.60
C VAL A 166 -20.39 1.85 -4.57
N TRP A 167 -19.11 1.53 -4.72
CA TRP A 167 -18.31 0.85 -3.70
C TRP A 167 -17.41 1.84 -2.99
N ILE A 168 -17.38 1.77 -1.66
CA ILE A 168 -16.45 2.51 -0.80
C ILE A 168 -16.24 1.77 0.52
N ASP A 169 -15.04 1.90 1.06
CA ASP A 169 -14.57 1.17 2.24
C ASP A 169 -15.48 1.32 3.48
N TYR A 170 -16.05 2.50 3.72
CA TYR A 170 -16.90 2.74 4.90
C TYR A 170 -18.36 2.29 4.72
N LEU A 171 -18.85 2.11 3.50
CA LEU A 171 -20.25 1.72 3.28
C LEU A 171 -20.49 0.23 3.58
N ASN A 172 -19.46 -0.60 3.44
CA ASN A 172 -19.50 -1.99 3.89
C ASN A 172 -19.80 -2.08 5.39
N TYR A 173 -19.43 -1.06 6.18
CA TYR A 173 -19.67 -0.98 7.62
C TYR A 173 -21.14 -0.71 8.01
N GLU A 174 -21.92 -0.03 7.15
CA GLU A 174 -23.31 0.36 7.46
C GLU A 174 -24.35 -0.64 6.93
N LEU A 175 -24.01 -1.45 5.92
CA LEU A 175 -24.93 -2.44 5.33
C LEU A 175 -24.93 -3.80 6.04
N THR A 176 -23.83 -4.16 6.72
CA THR A 176 -23.75 -5.37 7.53
C THR A 176 -23.98 -5.01 8.99
N ASN A 177 -25.23 -5.08 9.46
CA ASN A 177 -25.60 -4.98 10.88
C ASN A 177 -25.07 -6.16 11.73
N TYR A 178 -23.84 -6.60 11.47
CA TYR A 178 -23.17 -7.68 12.16
C TYR A 178 -21.73 -7.28 12.44
N THR A 179 -21.48 -7.15 13.74
CA THR A 179 -20.21 -7.34 14.43
C THR A 179 -19.05 -6.48 13.97
N SER A 180 -18.61 -5.61 14.88
CA SER A 180 -17.23 -5.15 15.05
C SER A 180 -16.21 -6.13 14.46
N VAL A 181 -15.91 -5.99 13.16
CA VAL A 181 -14.79 -6.68 12.55
C VAL A 181 -13.59 -5.89 13.00
N THR A 182 -12.93 -6.46 14.00
CA THR A 182 -11.52 -6.21 14.30
C THR A 182 -10.78 -5.97 12.99
N HIS A 183 -10.22 -4.78 12.83
CA HIS A 183 -9.53 -4.32 11.61
C HIS A 183 -8.39 -5.28 11.18
N SER A 184 -8.73 -6.37 10.50
CA SER A 184 -7.84 -7.47 10.08
C SER A 184 -7.42 -7.34 8.62
N ASP A 185 -6.56 -8.27 8.21
CA ASP A 185 -5.81 -8.34 6.95
C ASP A 185 -6.67 -8.38 5.66
N ASP A 186 -8.00 -8.52 5.81
CA ASP A 186 -8.97 -8.75 4.73
C ASP A 186 -9.33 -7.47 3.94
N ILE A 187 -9.12 -6.28 4.51
CA ILE A 187 -9.55 -5.00 3.89
C ILE A 187 -8.87 -4.74 2.55
N TRP A 188 -7.60 -5.13 2.38
CA TRP A 188 -6.90 -4.91 1.12
C TRP A 188 -7.40 -5.82 0.00
N GLU A 189 -7.72 -7.08 0.33
CA GLU A 189 -8.30 -8.02 -0.62
C GLU A 189 -9.67 -7.52 -1.09
N GLU A 190 -10.51 -7.04 -0.16
CA GLU A 190 -11.79 -6.40 -0.51
C GLU A 190 -11.64 -5.16 -1.39
N ILE A 191 -10.67 -4.29 -1.08
CA ILE A 191 -10.36 -3.10 -1.90
C ILE A 191 -9.88 -3.52 -3.29
N ALA A 192 -8.97 -4.50 -3.37
CA ALA A 192 -8.43 -4.99 -4.64
C ALA A 192 -9.54 -5.61 -5.50
N GLU A 193 -10.37 -6.48 -4.92
CA GLU A 193 -11.56 -7.05 -5.58
C GLU A 193 -12.48 -5.94 -6.07
N ALA A 194 -12.75 -4.93 -5.24
CA ALA A 194 -13.60 -3.80 -5.62
C ALA A 194 -13.04 -3.01 -6.81
N ILE A 195 -11.73 -2.77 -6.85
CA ILE A 195 -11.06 -2.12 -7.99
C ILE A 195 -11.17 -3.01 -9.24
N GLU A 196 -10.99 -4.32 -9.10
CA GLU A 196 -11.07 -5.29 -10.19
C GLU A 196 -12.46 -5.36 -10.82
N ILE A 197 -13.53 -5.36 -10.02
CA ILE A 197 -14.90 -5.41 -10.53
C ILE A 197 -15.43 -4.02 -10.93
N ALA A 198 -14.81 -2.93 -10.48
CA ALA A 198 -15.24 -1.58 -10.81
C ALA A 198 -15.06 -1.29 -12.32
N SER A 199 -16.07 -0.67 -12.91
CA SER A 199 -16.01 -0.15 -14.28
C SER A 199 -15.19 1.14 -14.35
N VAL A 200 -15.17 1.91 -13.26
CA VAL A 200 -14.44 3.17 -13.14
C VAL A 200 -13.99 3.36 -11.70
N VAL A 201 -12.80 3.97 -11.53
CA VAL A 201 -12.29 4.39 -10.23
C VAL A 201 -12.36 5.90 -10.14
N ILE A 202 -13.11 6.41 -9.16
CA ILE A 202 -13.20 7.84 -8.85
C ILE A 202 -12.16 8.14 -7.78
N LEU A 203 -11.28 9.10 -8.08
CA LEU A 203 -10.15 9.46 -7.24
C LEU A 203 -10.39 10.83 -6.61
N ILE A 204 -10.55 10.91 -5.29
CA ILE A 204 -10.60 12.21 -4.60
C ILE A 204 -9.17 12.70 -4.38
N VAL A 205 -8.75 13.65 -5.22
CA VAL A 205 -7.38 14.15 -5.26
C VAL A 205 -7.20 15.25 -4.22
N SER A 206 -6.45 14.96 -3.17
CA SER A 206 -6.06 15.91 -2.13
C SER A 206 -4.59 15.72 -1.75
N LYS A 207 -4.04 16.67 -0.99
CA LYS A 207 -2.70 16.52 -0.43
C LYS A 207 -2.64 15.30 0.50
N GLU A 208 -3.67 15.13 1.31
CA GLU A 208 -3.78 14.02 2.26
C GLU A 208 -3.96 12.67 1.56
N TYR A 209 -4.52 12.65 0.35
CA TYR A 209 -4.55 11.48 -0.52
C TYR A 209 -3.16 11.13 -1.00
N TYR A 210 -2.44 12.12 -1.56
CA TYR A 210 -1.09 11.91 -2.04
C TYR A 210 -0.13 11.47 -0.94
N ASP A 211 -0.26 12.03 0.27
CA ASP A 211 0.58 11.69 1.42
C ASP A 211 0.24 10.29 2.00
N SER A 212 -0.96 9.77 1.75
CA SER A 212 -1.41 8.45 2.22
C SER A 212 -0.86 7.31 1.36
N LYS A 213 -0.08 6.43 1.98
CA LYS A 213 0.50 5.25 1.31
C LYS A 213 -0.57 4.27 0.81
N SER A 214 -1.64 4.03 1.57
CA SER A 214 -2.76 3.16 1.15
C SER A 214 -3.40 3.71 -0.13
N CYS A 215 -3.67 5.01 -0.15
CA CYS A 215 -4.25 5.70 -1.30
C CYS A 215 -3.34 5.61 -2.53
N ARG A 216 -2.03 5.83 -2.37
CA ARG A 216 -1.06 5.63 -3.47
C ARG A 216 -1.05 4.19 -3.99
N GLN A 217 -1.15 3.21 -3.09
CA GLN A 217 -1.19 1.80 -3.47
C GLN A 217 -2.46 1.47 -4.28
N GLU A 218 -3.63 1.97 -3.87
CA GLU A 218 -4.90 1.84 -4.61
C GLU A 218 -4.79 2.47 -6.00
N LEU A 219 -4.21 3.67 -6.07
CA LEU A 219 -4.00 4.38 -7.32
C LEU A 219 -3.08 3.62 -8.26
N SER A 220 -1.92 3.15 -7.79
CA SER A 220 -1.00 2.35 -8.62
C SER A 220 -1.63 1.02 -9.03
N TYR A 221 -2.38 0.36 -8.15
CA TYR A 221 -3.08 -0.88 -8.50
C TYR A 221 -4.12 -0.65 -9.62
N ALA A 222 -4.94 0.38 -9.48
CA ALA A 222 -5.95 0.73 -10.47
C ALA A 222 -5.33 1.21 -11.81
N SER A 223 -4.32 2.11 -11.75
CA SER A 223 -3.76 2.78 -12.92
C SER A 223 -2.64 2.00 -13.62
N ASP A 224 -1.69 1.48 -12.86
CA ASP A 224 -0.47 0.90 -13.40
C ASP A 224 -0.65 -0.58 -13.72
N VAL A 225 -1.43 -1.29 -12.91
CA VAL A 225 -1.67 -2.73 -13.10
C VAL A 225 -2.95 -2.97 -13.92
N LEU A 226 -4.10 -2.55 -13.42
CA LEU A 226 -5.39 -2.90 -14.02
C LEU A 226 -5.81 -1.98 -15.19
N LYS A 227 -5.05 -0.90 -15.42
CA LYS A 227 -5.32 0.12 -16.45
C LYS A 227 -6.78 0.61 -16.42
N LYS A 228 -7.35 0.74 -15.23
CA LYS A 228 -8.73 1.19 -15.02
C LYS A 228 -8.90 2.63 -15.47
N ARG A 229 -10.10 2.96 -15.93
CA ARG A 229 -10.49 4.35 -16.16
C ARG A 229 -10.55 5.07 -14.82
N ILE A 230 -9.77 6.13 -14.66
CA ILE A 230 -9.73 6.94 -13.46
C ILE A 230 -10.38 8.30 -13.73
N ILE A 231 -11.28 8.71 -12.84
CA ILE A 231 -11.90 10.05 -12.85
C ILE A 231 -11.39 10.81 -11.63
N PRO A 232 -10.46 11.78 -11.81
CA PRO A 232 -10.01 12.62 -10.71
C PRO A 232 -11.08 13.66 -10.35
N ILE A 233 -11.32 13.81 -9.06
CA ILE A 233 -12.19 14.83 -8.48
C ILE A 233 -11.37 15.61 -7.44
N TYR A 234 -11.31 16.91 -7.64
CA TYR A 234 -10.62 17.81 -6.73
C TYR A 234 -11.65 18.38 -5.75
N PRO A 235 -11.56 18.07 -4.44
CA PRO A 235 -12.40 18.73 -3.45
C PRO A 235 -12.01 20.21 -3.41
N ASN A 236 -12.98 21.11 -3.46
CA ASN A 236 -12.71 22.53 -3.32
C ASN A 236 -12.07 22.79 -1.96
N THR A 237 -10.77 23.08 -1.95
CA THR A 237 -10.13 23.71 -0.81
C THR A 237 -10.65 25.14 -0.77
N VAL A 238 -11.31 25.52 0.33
CA VAL A 238 -11.49 26.94 0.63
C VAL A 238 -10.07 27.51 0.67
N GLN A 239 -9.73 28.37 -0.31
CA GLN A 239 -8.54 29.19 -0.22
C GLN A 239 -8.69 30.00 1.06
N LYS A 240 -7.86 29.71 2.07
CA LYS A 240 -7.67 30.65 3.17
C LYS A 240 -7.01 31.88 2.55
N GLU A 241 -7.80 32.94 2.40
CA GLU A 241 -7.31 34.31 2.22
C GLU A 241 -6.30 34.68 3.33
#